data_AF-A0A1N7P9I1-F1
#
_entry.id   AF-A0A1N7P9I1-F1
#
_cell.length_a   1.000
_cell.length_b   1.000
_cell.length_c   1.000
_cell.angle_alpha   90.00
_cell.angle_beta   90.00
_cell.angle_gamma   90.00
#
_symmetry.space_group_name_H-M   'P 1'
#
loop_
_entity.id
_entity.type
_entity.pdbx_description
1 polymer ?
#
loop_
_entity_poly.entity_id
_entity_poly.type
_entity_poly.pdbx_seq_one_letter_code
_entity_poly.pdbx_strand_id
1 'polypeptide(L)'
;MRSAGCTSCVDIAGAHALRPLSETVGLGYAFRMRWTVPNILTTMRLLAAPGVAVMFLYFNRPWADWLALALFVTAAITDFFDGYLARLWKQESRYGAMLDPIADKAMVVIAIMVITGYSGMNPWLILPATVILFREVFVSGLREFLGDKSHHLKVTRLAKWKTTAQMIAIAVLFLGTGLAYLEAGRPPRAGEGDVPVNISHAAVANWIGLALIWAAAGLTAVTGWDYLRKAAPFLKDTP
;
A
#
# COMPACT_ATOMS: atom_id res chain seq x y z
N MET A 1 -63.15 -51.45 16.94
CA MET A 1 -63.09 -52.29 18.15
C MET A 1 -61.71 -52.92 18.23
N ARG A 2 -60.99 -52.65 19.34
CA ARG A 2 -60.02 -53.51 20.06
C ARG A 2 -58.84 -54.10 19.23
N SER A 3 -57.61 -53.58 19.43
CA SER A 3 -56.57 -54.08 20.38
C SER A 3 -56.01 -55.46 19.99
N ALA A 4 -54.77 -55.89 20.18
CA ALA A 4 -53.49 -55.40 20.67
C ALA A 4 -52.55 -56.63 20.48
N GLY A 5 -51.23 -56.44 20.37
CA GLY A 5 -50.32 -57.59 20.33
C GLY A 5 -48.87 -57.25 19.99
N CYS A 6 -48.21 -56.55 20.91
CA CYS A 6 -46.76 -56.36 20.93
C CYS A 6 -46.17 -57.28 22.02
N THR A 7 -45.21 -58.15 21.65
CA THR A 7 -44.17 -58.83 22.46
C THR A 7 -43.50 -59.86 21.53
N SER A 8 -42.19 -60.07 21.39
CA SER A 8 -40.95 -59.64 22.06
C SER A 8 -39.76 -60.15 21.21
N CYS A 9 -38.53 -59.71 21.53
CA CYS A 9 -37.19 -60.13 21.07
C CYS A 9 -36.63 -59.27 19.92
N VAL A 10 -35.95 -58.15 20.18
CA VAL A 10 -34.57 -57.98 20.71
C VAL A 10 -33.52 -58.67 19.82
N ASP A 11 -32.94 -57.89 18.91
CA ASP A 11 -31.59 -58.02 18.34
C ASP A 11 -31.15 -56.57 18.04
N ILE A 12 -30.53 -55.84 18.96
CA ILE A 12 -29.08 -55.77 19.24
C ILE A 12 -28.21 -55.56 17.99
N ALA A 13 -27.49 -54.43 18.03
CA ALA A 13 -26.25 -54.07 17.37
C ALA A 13 -26.27 -53.39 15.98
N GLY A 14 -25.71 -52.18 15.95
CA GLY A 14 -24.84 -51.78 14.85
C GLY A 14 -25.22 -50.52 14.06
N ALA A 15 -25.32 -49.37 14.72
CA ALA A 15 -25.08 -48.10 14.04
C ALA A 15 -23.59 -47.96 13.72
N HIS A 16 -23.23 -47.63 12.46
CA HIS A 16 -22.07 -46.86 11.98
C HIS A 16 -21.87 -47.19 10.48
N ALA A 17 -22.31 -46.33 9.56
CA ALA A 17 -21.61 -45.15 9.07
C ALA A 17 -20.54 -45.46 8.01
N LEU A 18 -20.64 -44.69 6.90
CA LEU A 18 -19.60 -44.31 5.92
C LEU A 18 -19.49 -45.14 4.63
N ARG A 19 -19.96 -44.51 3.55
CA ARG A 19 -19.60 -44.83 2.15
C ARG A 19 -18.13 -44.52 1.91
N PRO A 20 -17.34 -45.38 1.24
CA PRO A 20 -16.02 -45.00 0.77
C PRO A 20 -16.13 -44.24 -0.56
N LEU A 21 -15.93 -42.92 -0.53
CA LEU A 21 -15.54 -42.12 -1.70
C LEU A 21 -14.01 -42.03 -1.68
N SER A 22 -13.34 -43.09 -2.14
CA SER A 22 -11.90 -43.10 -2.35
C SER A 22 -11.58 -42.76 -3.81
N GLU A 23 -10.88 -41.64 -3.98
CA GLU A 23 -9.76 -41.47 -4.91
C GLU A 23 -10.03 -41.54 -6.42
N THR A 24 -10.16 -40.36 -7.04
CA THR A 24 -9.21 -39.86 -8.06
C THR A 24 -9.49 -38.38 -8.34
N VAL A 25 -9.25 -37.50 -7.36
CA VAL A 25 -9.10 -36.05 -7.64
C VAL A 25 -7.64 -35.83 -8.04
N GLY A 26 -7.30 -36.38 -9.21
CA GLY A 26 -6.05 -36.14 -9.92
C GLY A 26 -6.34 -35.26 -11.12
N LEU A 27 -6.50 -33.96 -10.91
CA LEU A 27 -6.32 -32.98 -11.97
C LEU A 27 -5.75 -31.73 -11.31
N GLY A 28 -4.49 -31.46 -11.64
CA GLY A 28 -3.72 -30.39 -11.02
C GLY A 28 -4.51 -29.09 -10.95
N TYR A 29 -4.48 -28.47 -9.78
CA TYR A 29 -4.58 -27.03 -9.67
C TYR A 29 -3.37 -26.43 -10.37
N ALA A 30 -3.31 -26.56 -11.70
CA ALA A 30 -2.59 -25.62 -12.52
C ALA A 30 -3.30 -24.29 -12.23
N PHE A 31 -2.75 -23.54 -11.28
CA PHE A 31 -3.09 -22.16 -11.01
C PHE A 31 -2.77 -21.40 -12.29
N ARG A 32 -3.68 -21.49 -13.27
CA ARG A 32 -3.55 -20.83 -14.56
C ARG A 32 -3.87 -19.38 -14.28
N MET A 33 -2.88 -18.65 -13.76
CA MET A 33 -2.91 -17.20 -13.76
C MET A 33 -3.10 -16.78 -15.20
N ARG A 34 -4.32 -16.37 -15.54
CA ARG A 34 -4.54 -15.53 -16.71
C ARG A 34 -3.90 -14.20 -16.38
N TRP A 35 -2.63 -14.06 -16.75
CA TRP A 35 -1.90 -12.80 -16.62
C TRP A 35 -2.64 -11.74 -17.44
N THR A 36 -3.38 -10.89 -16.75
CA THR A 36 -3.98 -9.69 -17.35
C THR A 36 -2.93 -8.58 -17.33
N VAL A 37 -3.01 -7.65 -18.28
CA VAL A 37 -2.09 -6.49 -18.34
C VAL A 37 -2.04 -5.75 -17.00
N PRO A 38 -3.17 -5.45 -16.31
CA PRO A 38 -3.14 -4.81 -15.00
C PRO A 38 -2.36 -5.61 -13.95
N ASN A 39 -2.49 -6.95 -13.93
CA ASN A 39 -1.81 -7.76 -12.94
C ASN A 39 -0.28 -7.75 -13.09
N ILE A 40 0.21 -7.75 -14.34
CA ILE A 40 1.64 -7.63 -14.61
C ILE A 40 2.15 -6.27 -14.12
N LEU A 41 1.40 -5.19 -14.37
CA LEU A 41 1.78 -3.84 -13.97
C LEU A 41 1.81 -3.69 -12.44
N THR A 42 0.80 -4.19 -11.72
CA THR A 42 0.79 -4.19 -10.24
C THR A 42 1.95 -5.01 -9.66
N THR A 43 2.25 -6.18 -10.24
CA THR A 43 3.38 -7.03 -9.81
C THR A 43 4.71 -6.34 -10.07
N MET A 44 4.88 -5.70 -11.23
CA MET A 44 6.06 -4.90 -11.55
C MET A 44 6.22 -3.72 -10.58
N ARG A 45 5.13 -3.04 -10.17
CA ARG A 45 5.18 -1.98 -9.15
C ARG A 45 5.66 -2.51 -7.81
N LEU A 46 5.13 -3.65 -7.38
CA LEU A 46 5.52 -4.29 -6.13
C LEU A 46 7.02 -4.65 -6.11
N LEU A 47 7.59 -5.03 -7.26
CA LEU A 47 9.03 -5.27 -7.43
C LEU A 47 9.83 -3.97 -7.60
N ALA A 48 9.27 -2.95 -8.23
CA ALA A 48 9.90 -1.65 -8.42
C ALA A 48 10.09 -0.90 -7.09
N ALA A 49 9.16 -1.07 -6.14
CA ALA A 49 9.24 -0.43 -4.82
C ALA A 49 10.56 -0.74 -4.08
N PRO A 50 10.94 -2.02 -3.82
CA PRO A 50 12.26 -2.33 -3.26
C PRO A 50 13.38 -2.01 -4.26
N GLY A 51 13.10 -2.05 -5.57
CA GLY A 51 14.02 -1.60 -6.62
C GLY A 51 14.53 -0.17 -6.40
N VAL A 52 13.67 0.76 -5.93
CA VAL A 52 14.07 2.13 -5.57
C VAL A 52 15.18 2.09 -4.52
N ALA A 53 15.03 1.34 -3.44
CA ALA A 53 16.06 1.23 -2.40
C ALA A 53 17.36 0.57 -2.93
N VAL A 54 17.22 -0.45 -3.76
CA VAL A 54 18.36 -1.14 -4.41
C VAL A 54 19.18 -0.19 -5.28
N MET A 55 18.55 0.79 -5.93
CA MET A 55 19.29 1.78 -6.73
C MET A 55 20.32 2.54 -5.89
N PHE A 56 20.02 2.87 -4.64
CA PHE A 56 20.95 3.59 -3.75
C PHE A 56 22.03 2.69 -3.16
N LEU A 57 21.82 1.37 -3.14
CA LEU A 57 22.81 0.40 -2.66
C LEU A 57 23.86 0.06 -3.72
N TYR A 58 23.47 -0.01 -4.99
CA TYR A 58 24.35 -0.45 -6.08
C TYR A 58 24.91 0.68 -6.94
N PHE A 59 24.22 1.82 -7.04
CA PHE A 59 24.68 2.93 -7.87
C PHE A 59 25.29 4.04 -7.01
N ASN A 60 26.37 4.62 -7.51
CA ASN A 60 26.94 5.82 -6.92
C ASN A 60 26.07 7.05 -7.22
N ARG A 61 26.06 7.99 -6.28
CA ARG A 61 25.49 9.34 -6.48
C ARG A 61 26.29 10.08 -7.55
N PRO A 62 25.65 10.87 -8.44
CA PRO A 62 24.23 11.26 -8.49
C PRO A 62 23.31 10.29 -9.25
N TRP A 63 23.85 9.31 -9.96
CA TRP A 63 23.06 8.42 -10.83
C TRP A 63 21.98 7.65 -10.07
N ALA A 64 22.24 7.26 -8.83
CA ALA A 64 21.24 6.66 -7.96
C ALA A 64 19.99 7.54 -7.74
N ASP A 65 20.12 8.87 -7.57
CA ASP A 65 18.97 9.77 -7.38
C ASP A 65 18.10 9.81 -8.62
N TRP A 66 18.73 9.99 -9.78
CA TRP A 66 18.04 10.10 -11.05
C TRP A 66 17.36 8.80 -11.46
N LEU A 67 18.03 7.66 -11.26
CA LEU A 67 17.46 6.35 -11.52
C LEU A 67 16.29 6.04 -10.57
N ALA A 68 16.43 6.37 -9.29
CA ALA A 68 15.36 6.20 -8.31
C ALA A 68 14.14 7.09 -8.61
N LEU A 69 14.37 8.36 -8.95
CA LEU A 69 13.33 9.28 -9.36
C LEU A 69 12.63 8.78 -10.63
N ALA A 70 13.40 8.36 -11.65
CA ALA A 70 12.85 7.83 -12.88
C ALA A 70 12.02 6.57 -12.63
N LEU A 71 12.52 5.62 -11.83
CA LEU A 71 11.81 4.41 -11.47
C LEU A 71 10.52 4.71 -10.69
N PHE A 72 10.58 5.61 -9.71
CA PHE A 72 9.43 6.01 -8.92
C PHE A 72 8.36 6.69 -9.77
N VAL A 73 8.75 7.67 -10.60
CA VAL A 73 7.82 8.42 -11.47
C VAL A 73 7.20 7.50 -12.52
N THR A 74 7.99 6.62 -13.15
CA THR A 74 7.45 5.66 -14.12
C THR A 74 6.50 4.67 -13.46
N ALA A 75 6.79 4.17 -12.26
CA ALA A 75 5.90 3.31 -11.51
C ALA A 75 4.59 4.00 -11.09
N ALA A 76 4.67 5.29 -10.69
CA ALA A 76 3.52 6.11 -10.34
C ALA A 76 2.62 6.42 -11.54
N ILE A 77 3.21 6.70 -12.70
CA ILE A 77 2.47 6.90 -13.95
C ILE A 77 1.78 5.60 -14.35
N THR A 78 2.48 4.47 -14.24
CA THR A 78 1.96 3.14 -14.59
C THR A 78 0.74 2.75 -13.75
N ASP A 79 0.68 3.18 -12.48
CA ASP A 79 -0.50 3.07 -11.57
C ASP A 79 -1.71 3.87 -12.03
N PHE A 80 -1.47 5.08 -12.52
CA PHE A 80 -2.58 5.87 -13.02
C PHE A 80 -3.18 5.23 -14.30
N PHE A 81 -2.32 4.70 -15.16
CA PHE A 81 -2.73 4.08 -16.42
C PHE A 81 -3.37 2.70 -16.22
N ASP A 82 -2.86 1.83 -15.35
CA ASP A 82 -3.48 0.51 -15.13
C ASP A 82 -4.86 0.63 -14.47
N GLY A 83 -5.03 1.55 -13.52
CA GLY A 83 -6.31 1.84 -12.90
C GLY A 83 -7.30 2.44 -13.89
N TYR A 84 -6.84 3.17 -14.90
CA TYR A 84 -7.69 3.65 -16.00
C TYR A 84 -8.08 2.53 -16.98
N LEU A 85 -7.10 1.72 -17.43
CA LEU A 85 -7.32 0.60 -18.36
C LEU A 85 -8.21 -0.50 -17.75
N ALA A 86 -8.02 -0.82 -16.47
CA ALA A 86 -8.82 -1.83 -15.76
C ALA A 86 -10.32 -1.46 -15.78
N ARG A 87 -10.63 -0.18 -15.50
CA ARG A 87 -12.00 0.35 -15.53
C ARG A 87 -12.60 0.36 -16.93
N LEU A 88 -11.79 0.62 -17.96
CA LEU A 88 -12.25 0.69 -19.35
C LEU A 88 -12.49 -0.72 -19.94
N TRP A 89 -11.65 -1.69 -19.60
CA TRP A 89 -11.70 -3.04 -20.20
C TRP A 89 -12.45 -4.07 -19.37
N LYS A 90 -12.93 -3.73 -18.17
CA LYS A 90 -13.62 -4.64 -17.23
C LYS A 90 -12.84 -5.93 -16.95
N GLN A 91 -11.51 -5.92 -17.15
CA GLN A 91 -10.62 -7.05 -16.92
C GLN A 91 -10.04 -6.97 -15.49
N GLU A 92 -10.92 -6.98 -14.51
CA GLU A 92 -10.52 -7.02 -13.10
C GLU A 92 -10.32 -8.47 -12.68
N SER A 93 -9.11 -8.80 -12.24
CA SER A 93 -8.82 -10.10 -11.62
C SER A 93 -8.88 -9.95 -10.11
N ARG A 94 -9.40 -10.96 -9.40
CA ARG A 94 -9.45 -10.97 -7.92
C ARG A 94 -8.05 -10.83 -7.31
N TYR A 95 -7.04 -11.39 -7.97
CA TYR A 95 -5.65 -11.33 -7.53
C TYR A 95 -5.06 -9.93 -7.67
N GLY A 96 -5.21 -9.28 -8.83
CA GLY A 96 -4.77 -7.90 -9.03
C GLY A 96 -5.48 -6.92 -8.08
N ALA A 97 -6.79 -7.08 -7.88
CA ALA A 97 -7.57 -6.25 -6.96
C ALA A 97 -7.12 -6.36 -5.49
N MET A 98 -6.59 -7.52 -5.08
CA MET A 98 -5.99 -7.72 -3.76
C MET A 98 -4.59 -7.11 -3.67
N LEU A 99 -3.77 -7.27 -4.71
CA LEU A 99 -2.38 -6.78 -4.72
C LEU A 99 -2.28 -5.26 -4.82
N ASP A 100 -3.22 -4.60 -5.51
CA ASP A 100 -3.14 -3.18 -5.82
C ASP A 100 -3.04 -2.29 -4.55
N PRO A 101 -3.89 -2.47 -3.50
CA PRO A 101 -3.74 -1.75 -2.23
C PRO A 101 -2.47 -2.09 -1.44
N ILE A 102 -1.83 -3.24 -1.72
CA ILE A 102 -0.59 -3.66 -1.07
C ILE A 102 0.59 -2.96 -1.75
N ALA A 103 0.62 -2.97 -3.09
CA ALA A 103 1.66 -2.35 -3.89
C ALA A 103 1.70 -0.82 -3.70
N ASP A 104 0.54 -0.16 -3.64
CA ASP A 104 0.42 1.29 -3.38
C ASP A 104 1.11 1.68 -2.05
N LYS A 105 0.77 0.99 -0.97
CA LYS A 105 1.35 1.24 0.37
C LYS A 105 2.83 0.88 0.43
N ALA A 106 3.23 -0.25 -0.15
CA ALA A 106 4.62 -0.68 -0.15
C ALA A 106 5.51 0.35 -0.87
N MET A 107 5.05 0.88 -2.01
CA MET A 107 5.76 1.91 -2.77
C MET A 107 5.97 3.17 -1.92
N VAL A 108 4.90 3.68 -1.32
CA VAL A 108 4.96 4.84 -0.42
C VAL A 108 5.93 4.62 0.75
N VAL A 109 5.80 3.49 1.46
CA VAL A 109 6.56 3.21 2.68
C VAL A 109 8.05 3.16 2.36
N ILE A 110 8.41 2.44 1.30
CA ILE A 110 9.81 2.31 0.87
C ILE A 110 10.36 3.64 0.39
N ALA A 111 9.59 4.41 -0.40
CA ALA A 111 10.04 5.71 -0.88
C ALA A 111 10.29 6.70 0.27
N ILE A 112 9.40 6.76 1.27
CA ILE A 112 9.60 7.59 2.47
C ILE A 112 10.84 7.13 3.25
N MET A 113 11.03 5.82 3.43
CA MET A 113 12.18 5.26 4.13
C MET A 113 13.50 5.63 3.45
N VAL A 114 13.57 5.48 2.13
CA VAL A 114 14.73 5.84 1.31
C VAL A 114 15.01 7.33 1.41
N ILE A 115 14.02 8.18 1.16
CA ILE A 115 14.21 9.65 1.24
C ILE A 115 14.66 10.06 2.64
N THR A 116 14.05 9.52 3.69
CA THR A 116 14.41 9.87 5.08
C THR A 116 15.84 9.44 5.41
N GLY A 117 16.26 8.26 4.95
CA GLY A 117 17.63 7.75 5.16
C GLY A 117 18.68 8.54 4.39
N TYR A 118 18.38 8.97 3.16
CA TYR A 118 19.35 9.65 2.28
C TYR A 118 19.26 11.18 2.30
N SER A 119 18.25 11.77 2.93
CA SER A 119 18.08 13.22 3.11
C SER A 119 18.72 13.76 4.41
N GLY A 120 19.64 13.01 5.01
CA GLY A 120 20.35 13.47 6.21
C GLY A 120 19.49 13.49 7.49
N MET A 121 18.44 12.65 7.58
CA MET A 121 17.58 12.55 8.76
C MET A 121 17.06 13.92 9.26
N ASN A 122 16.61 14.77 8.34
CA ASN A 122 16.06 16.08 8.70
C ASN A 122 14.77 15.91 9.55
N PRO A 123 14.70 16.45 10.78
CA PRO A 123 13.52 16.34 11.63
C PRO A 123 12.22 16.83 10.97
N TRP A 124 12.32 17.86 10.13
CA TRP A 124 11.18 18.44 9.41
C TRP A 124 10.59 17.48 8.37
N LEU A 125 11.36 16.51 7.89
CA LEU A 125 10.92 15.47 6.98
C LEU A 125 10.47 14.21 7.74
N ILE A 126 11.18 13.86 8.81
CA ILE A 126 10.87 12.68 9.65
C ILE A 126 9.48 12.80 10.30
N LEU A 127 9.12 13.99 10.80
CA LEU A 127 7.82 14.19 11.46
C LEU A 127 6.63 13.89 10.54
N PRO A 128 6.47 14.55 9.36
CA PRO A 128 5.36 14.24 8.47
C PRO A 128 5.44 12.81 7.91
N ALA A 129 6.64 12.29 7.63
CA ALA A 129 6.85 10.90 7.21
C ALA A 129 6.28 9.90 8.23
N THR A 130 6.57 10.11 9.52
CA THR A 130 6.09 9.24 10.60
C THR A 130 4.57 9.25 10.71
N VAL A 131 3.95 10.44 10.60
CA VAL A 131 2.48 10.59 10.63
C VAL A 131 1.84 9.83 9.46
N ILE A 132 2.41 9.94 8.26
CA ILE A 132 1.95 9.23 7.07
C ILE A 132 2.03 7.71 7.30
N LEU A 133 3.20 7.20 7.68
CA LEU A 133 3.44 5.77 7.90
C LEU A 133 2.51 5.18 8.97
N PHE A 134 2.42 5.84 10.13
CA PHE A 134 1.54 5.41 11.21
C PHE A 134 0.09 5.29 10.72
N ARG A 135 -0.41 6.31 10.01
CA ARG A 135 -1.78 6.31 9.49
C ARG A 135 -1.98 5.23 8.42
N GLU A 136 -1.04 5.05 7.51
CA GLU A 136 -1.16 4.03 6.45
C GLU A 136 -1.31 2.63 7.03
N VAL A 137 -0.50 2.28 8.03
CA VAL A 137 -0.60 0.99 8.71
C VAL A 137 -1.89 0.91 9.54
N PHE A 138 -2.19 1.94 10.34
CA PHE A 138 -3.35 1.96 11.23
C PHE A 138 -4.69 1.83 10.49
N VAL A 139 -4.92 2.65 9.46
CA VAL A 139 -6.17 2.61 8.68
C VAL A 139 -6.29 1.29 7.91
N SER A 140 -5.18 0.71 7.48
CA SER A 140 -5.16 -0.61 6.83
C SER A 140 -5.57 -1.71 7.78
N GLY A 141 -4.98 -1.75 8.98
CA GLY A 141 -5.34 -2.73 10.01
C GLY A 141 -6.80 -2.60 10.45
N LEU A 142 -7.29 -1.37 10.61
CA LEU A 142 -8.70 -1.13 10.96
C LEU A 142 -9.65 -1.58 9.85
N ARG A 143 -9.28 -1.38 8.57
CA ARG A 143 -10.07 -1.84 7.43
C ARG A 143 -10.14 -3.37 7.36
N GLU A 144 -9.03 -4.04 7.63
CA GLU A 144 -8.98 -5.50 7.71
C GLU A 144 -9.85 -6.01 8.86
N PHE A 145 -9.74 -5.42 10.05
CA PHE A 145 -10.53 -5.79 11.23
C PHE A 145 -12.05 -5.63 11.01
N LEU A 146 -12.47 -4.57 10.31
CA LEU A 146 -13.89 -4.31 10.01
C LEU A 146 -14.45 -5.25 8.92
N GLY A 147 -13.59 -5.93 8.15
CA GLY A 147 -13.99 -6.83 7.07
C GLY A 147 -15.03 -6.21 6.13
N ASP A 148 -16.13 -6.93 5.89
CA ASP A 148 -17.21 -6.52 5.00
C ASP A 148 -17.94 -5.24 5.44
N LYS A 149 -17.96 -4.93 6.76
CA LYS A 149 -18.58 -3.70 7.27
C LYS A 149 -17.82 -2.44 6.83
N SER A 150 -16.54 -2.58 6.49
CA SER A 150 -15.72 -1.48 5.97
C SER A 150 -16.22 -0.97 4.61
N HIS A 151 -16.91 -1.80 3.83
CA HIS A 151 -17.40 -1.44 2.49
C HIS A 151 -18.50 -0.38 2.53
N HIS A 152 -19.24 -0.29 3.65
CA HIS A 152 -20.27 0.73 3.85
C HIS A 152 -19.72 2.10 4.23
N LEU A 153 -18.43 2.20 4.56
CA LEU A 153 -17.79 3.46 4.88
C LEU A 153 -17.53 4.26 3.60
N LYS A 154 -18.42 5.22 3.32
CA LYS A 154 -18.28 6.12 2.16
C LYS A 154 -16.91 6.79 2.17
N VAL A 155 -16.14 6.51 1.11
CA VAL A 155 -14.84 7.12 0.84
C VAL A 155 -15.04 8.61 0.55
N THR A 156 -14.41 9.48 1.34
CA THR A 156 -14.46 10.93 1.11
C THR A 156 -13.60 11.32 -0.09
N ARG A 157 -13.96 12.41 -0.78
CA ARG A 157 -13.13 12.92 -1.90
C ARG A 157 -11.71 13.27 -1.44
N LEU A 158 -11.55 13.71 -0.19
CA LEU A 158 -10.24 13.95 0.46
C LEU A 158 -9.35 12.70 0.44
N ALA A 159 -9.91 11.51 0.64
CA ALA A 159 -9.15 10.27 0.59
C ALA A 159 -8.67 9.90 -0.82
N LYS A 160 -9.27 10.46 -1.88
CA LYS A 160 -8.80 10.29 -3.26
C LYS A 160 -7.61 11.21 -3.57
N TRP A 161 -7.63 12.44 -3.06
CA TRP A 161 -6.56 13.40 -3.29
C TRP A 161 -5.30 13.11 -2.46
N LYS A 162 -5.42 12.36 -1.34
CA LYS A 162 -4.28 12.06 -0.46
C LYS A 162 -3.14 11.35 -1.19
N THR A 163 -3.45 10.33 -2.00
CA THR A 163 -2.45 9.50 -2.67
C THR A 163 -1.74 10.30 -3.75
N THR A 164 -2.48 11.08 -4.55
CA THR A 164 -1.90 12.00 -5.53
C THR A 164 -0.98 13.02 -4.87
N ALA A 165 -1.42 13.67 -3.78
CA ALA A 165 -0.60 14.63 -3.06
C ALA A 165 0.70 14.01 -2.52
N GLN A 166 0.61 12.80 -2.00
CA GLN A 166 1.73 12.06 -1.43
C GLN A 166 2.73 11.58 -2.48
N MET A 167 2.25 11.05 -3.61
CA MET A 167 3.10 10.65 -4.74
C MET A 167 3.83 11.86 -5.34
N ILE A 168 3.14 13.00 -5.49
CA ILE A 168 3.77 14.24 -5.95
C ILE A 168 4.81 14.74 -4.94
N ALA A 169 4.50 14.74 -3.64
CA ALA A 169 5.44 15.15 -2.60
C ALA A 169 6.74 14.33 -2.65
N ILE A 170 6.61 13.00 -2.74
CA ILE A 170 7.74 12.08 -2.81
C ILE A 170 8.57 12.31 -4.09
N ALA A 171 7.92 12.48 -5.25
CA ALA A 171 8.62 12.75 -6.51
C ALA A 171 9.41 14.08 -6.45
N VAL A 172 8.82 15.14 -5.89
CA VAL A 172 9.50 16.43 -5.74
C VAL A 172 10.65 16.36 -4.74
N LEU A 173 10.53 15.57 -3.66
CA LEU A 173 11.63 15.33 -2.72
C LEU A 173 12.80 14.55 -3.35
N PHE A 174 12.52 13.54 -4.18
CA PHE A 174 13.56 12.85 -4.95
C PHE A 174 14.25 13.80 -5.95
N LEU A 175 13.50 14.69 -6.60
CA LEU A 175 14.07 15.72 -7.47
C LEU A 175 14.95 16.70 -6.68
N GLY A 176 14.49 17.16 -5.51
CA GLY A 176 15.23 18.09 -4.65
C GLY A 176 16.54 17.49 -4.13
N THR A 177 16.53 16.20 -3.76
CA THR A 177 17.75 15.49 -3.31
C THR A 177 18.75 15.28 -4.45
N GLY A 178 18.29 14.89 -5.64
CA GLY A 178 19.16 14.78 -6.83
C GLY A 178 19.78 16.11 -7.25
N LEU A 179 18.99 17.19 -7.21
CA LEU A 179 19.47 18.53 -7.56
C LEU A 179 20.43 19.10 -6.51
N ALA A 180 20.18 18.84 -5.22
CA ALA A 180 21.09 19.23 -4.14
C ALA A 180 22.46 18.57 -4.29
N TYR A 181 22.50 17.32 -4.75
CA TYR A 181 23.78 16.65 -5.01
C TYR A 181 24.54 17.29 -6.18
N LEU A 182 23.84 17.67 -7.26
CA LEU A 182 24.48 18.35 -8.40
C LEU A 182 25.08 19.70 -8.02
N GLU A 183 24.42 20.44 -7.12
CA GLU A 183 24.87 21.76 -6.68
C GLU A 183 25.95 21.71 -5.58
N ALA A 184 25.79 20.81 -4.60
CA ALA A 184 26.67 20.75 -3.44
C ALA A 184 27.86 19.77 -3.60
N GLY A 185 27.81 18.88 -4.59
CA GLY A 185 28.84 17.86 -4.84
C GLY A 185 29.02 16.82 -3.73
N ARG A 186 28.17 16.84 -2.70
CA ARG A 186 28.20 15.95 -1.54
C ARG A 186 26.77 15.57 -1.12
N PRO A 187 26.55 14.35 -0.60
CA PRO A 187 25.25 13.98 -0.05
C PRO A 187 24.94 14.78 1.23
N PRO A 188 23.68 15.10 1.53
CA PRO A 188 23.31 15.73 2.78
C PRO A 188 23.66 14.81 3.95
N ARG A 189 24.39 15.32 4.94
CA ARG A 189 24.83 14.54 6.11
C ARG A 189 23.71 14.38 7.12
N ALA A 190 23.69 13.25 7.81
CA ALA A 190 22.78 13.03 8.92
C ALA A 190 22.95 14.12 9.99
N GLY A 191 21.90 14.91 10.24
CA GLY A 191 21.92 16.03 11.20
C GLY A 191 22.26 17.40 10.62
N GLU A 192 22.66 17.50 9.35
CA GLU A 192 22.78 18.78 8.61
C GLU A 192 21.36 19.18 8.16
N GLY A 193 20.48 19.41 9.15
CA GLY A 193 19.06 19.71 8.97
C GLY A 193 18.78 21.17 8.60
N ASP A 194 19.82 21.93 8.28
CA ASP A 194 19.68 23.33 7.89
C ASP A 194 18.87 23.39 6.60
N VAL A 195 17.71 24.03 6.69
CA VAL A 195 16.90 24.29 5.52
C VAL A 195 17.71 25.22 4.64
N PRO A 196 18.02 24.85 3.37
CA PRO A 196 18.93 25.65 2.56
C PRO A 196 18.37 27.07 2.42
N VAL A 197 19.05 28.02 3.07
CA VAL A 197 18.66 29.44 3.08
C VAL A 197 19.02 30.14 1.77
N ASN A 198 19.78 29.47 0.93
CA ASN A 198 20.24 29.98 -0.35
C ASN A 198 19.16 29.76 -1.43
N ILE A 199 18.98 30.71 -2.35
CA ILE A 199 17.91 30.69 -3.38
C ILE A 199 18.34 29.81 -4.57
N SER A 200 18.89 28.63 -4.29
CA SER A 200 19.31 27.69 -5.31
C SER A 200 18.15 26.84 -5.80
N HIS A 201 18.22 26.31 -7.02
CA HIS A 201 17.12 25.51 -7.59
C HIS A 201 16.87 24.26 -6.74
N ALA A 202 17.91 23.64 -6.17
CA ALA A 202 17.77 22.55 -5.22
C ALA A 202 17.07 22.97 -3.92
N ALA A 203 17.35 24.17 -3.42
CA ALA A 203 16.73 24.68 -2.21
C ALA A 203 15.22 24.81 -2.42
N VAL A 204 14.81 25.48 -3.50
CA VAL A 204 13.39 25.67 -3.85
C VAL A 204 12.68 24.33 -3.99
N ALA A 205 13.28 23.36 -4.69
CA ALA A 205 12.70 22.03 -4.83
C ALA A 205 12.54 21.30 -3.48
N ASN A 206 13.52 21.41 -2.58
CA ASN A 206 13.43 20.83 -1.24
C ASN A 206 12.37 21.53 -0.37
N TRP A 207 12.26 22.86 -0.42
CA TRP A 207 11.22 23.62 0.29
C TRP A 207 9.83 23.24 -0.21
N ILE A 208 9.64 23.13 -1.53
CA ILE A 208 8.36 22.70 -2.12
C ILE A 208 8.05 21.25 -1.72
N GLY A 209 9.03 20.34 -1.82
CA GLY A 209 8.86 18.95 -1.42
C GLY A 209 8.49 18.82 0.06
N LEU A 210 9.14 19.59 0.92
CA LEU A 210 8.86 19.64 2.35
C LEU A 210 7.44 20.18 2.63
N ALA A 211 7.07 21.30 2.00
CA ALA A 211 5.71 21.84 2.12
C ALA A 211 4.65 20.85 1.64
N LEU A 212 4.90 20.16 0.52
CA LEU A 212 4.01 19.15 -0.03
C LEU A 212 3.87 17.93 0.89
N ILE A 213 4.95 17.43 1.50
CA ILE A 213 4.85 16.28 2.41
C ILE A 213 4.14 16.65 3.71
N TRP A 214 4.29 17.88 4.19
CA TRP A 214 3.50 18.39 5.32
C TRP A 214 2.01 18.52 4.97
N ALA A 215 1.69 19.05 3.79
CA ALA A 215 0.32 19.11 3.30
C ALA A 215 -0.28 17.70 3.14
N ALA A 216 0.49 16.76 2.59
CA ALA A 216 0.10 15.35 2.46
C ALA A 216 -0.11 14.70 3.82
N ALA A 217 0.77 14.94 4.80
CA ALA A 217 0.63 14.44 6.16
C ALA A 217 -0.63 14.99 6.84
N GLY A 218 -0.91 16.28 6.70
CA GLY A 218 -2.14 16.90 7.21
C GLY A 218 -3.40 16.29 6.60
N LEU A 219 -3.43 16.15 5.27
CA LEU A 219 -4.53 15.50 4.56
C LEU A 219 -4.71 14.03 4.98
N THR A 220 -3.60 13.33 5.19
CA THR A 220 -3.57 11.93 5.62
C THR A 220 -4.08 11.77 7.05
N ALA A 221 -3.71 12.68 7.96
CA ALA A 221 -4.21 12.72 9.33
C ALA A 221 -5.71 13.02 9.39
N VAL A 222 -6.19 14.04 8.67
CA VAL A 222 -7.62 14.39 8.60
C VAL A 222 -8.45 13.22 8.09
N THR A 223 -8.00 12.57 7.01
CA THR A 223 -8.71 11.42 6.44
C THR A 223 -8.64 10.18 7.33
N GLY A 224 -7.54 9.98 8.07
CA GLY A 224 -7.42 8.91 9.05
C GLY A 224 -8.38 9.11 10.23
N TRP A 225 -8.48 10.33 10.73
CA TRP A 225 -9.40 10.70 11.81
C TRP A 225 -10.87 10.56 11.40
N ASP A 226 -11.22 11.01 10.19
CA ASP A 226 -12.56 10.81 9.62
C ASP A 226 -12.93 9.33 9.52
N TYR A 227 -11.97 8.49 9.08
CA TYR A 227 -12.18 7.04 9.03
C TYR A 227 -12.38 6.43 10.42
N LEU A 228 -11.54 6.79 11.39
CA LEU A 228 -11.64 6.31 12.77
C LEU A 228 -12.99 6.69 13.40
N ARG A 229 -13.44 7.94 13.23
CA ARG A 229 -14.76 8.39 13.72
C ARG A 229 -15.91 7.57 13.14
N LYS A 230 -15.85 7.24 11.85
CA LYS A 230 -16.89 6.43 11.20
C LYS A 230 -16.81 4.95 11.57
N ALA A 231 -15.62 4.46 11.92
CA ALA A 231 -15.39 3.10 12.40
C ALA A 231 -15.76 2.91 13.89
N ALA A 232 -15.65 3.96 14.71
CA ALA A 232 -15.89 3.91 16.16
C ALA A 232 -17.24 3.28 16.58
N PRO A 233 -18.37 3.47 15.87
CA PRO A 233 -19.63 2.79 16.21
C PRO A 233 -19.58 1.27 16.03
N PHE A 234 -18.76 0.77 15.12
CA PHE A 234 -18.62 -0.66 14.83
C PHE A 234 -17.62 -1.37 15.74
N LEU A 235 -16.80 -0.60 16.47
CA LEU A 235 -15.79 -1.08 17.43
C LEU A 235 -16.36 -1.28 18.84
N LYS A 236 -17.58 -0.78 19.11
CA LYS A 236 -18.23 -0.99 20.40
C LYS A 236 -18.86 -2.37 20.38
N ASP A 237 -18.32 -3.28 21.20
CA ASP A 237 -19.01 -4.52 21.52
C ASP A 237 -20.34 -4.16 22.19
N THR A 238 -21.44 -4.67 21.63
CA THR A 238 -22.73 -4.60 22.32
C THR A 238 -22.62 -5.58 23.49
N PRO A 239 -22.86 -5.14 24.74
CA PRO A 239 -22.72 -6.00 25.93
C PRO A 239 -23.66 -7.20 25.90
#